data_AF-A0A973CQV9-F1
#
_entry.id   AF-A0A973CQV9-F1
#
_cell.length_a   1.000
_cell.length_b   1.000
_cell.length_c   1.000
_cell.angle_alpha   90.00
_cell.angle_beta   90.00
_cell.angle_gamma   90.00
#
_symmetry.space_group_name_H-M   'P 1'
#
loop_
_entity.id
_entity.type
_entity.pdbx_description
1 polymer ?
#
loop_
_entity_poly.entity_id
_entity_poly.type
_entity_poly.pdbx_seq_one_letter_code
_entity_poly.pdbx_strand_id
1 'polypeptide(L)'
;MFDLNAHIELIQNNSRERLSLTDIDFISIILGRIPNSQISSNCINELMKDPETRDIILDEPLLTNTVLENYGKLRISSRLYYYILMRHLLKDFELDSRELADYCAEMLTSFFQNKRILNSVISLHPAVFLQDLIYKLHNADEFTKYRIRCHMANYALFVSGVFPEKIYFNDKADLNVFSSAIPPRIEYFEAIGILNFRKTLKFKWTKEHGRYDVYKLLGRHFRIVRLCLNVLSEHNMFQREFDSNANEFLLTETLI
;
A
#
# COMPACT_ATOMS: atom_id res chain seq x y z
N MET A 1 -25.69 5.73 8.52
CA MET A 1 -24.93 4.99 9.56
C MET A 1 -24.13 3.91 8.85
N PHE A 2 -22.80 4.04 8.79
CA PHE A 2 -21.94 3.19 7.95
C PHE A 2 -21.62 1.84 8.62
N ASP A 3 -22.07 0.74 8.02
CA ASP A 3 -21.69 -0.61 8.42
C ASP A 3 -20.23 -0.89 8.04
N LEU A 4 -19.37 -0.98 9.07
CA LEU A 4 -17.92 -1.09 8.95
C LEU A 4 -17.46 -2.55 8.77
N ASN A 5 -18.30 -3.51 9.16
CA ASN A 5 -17.91 -4.91 9.24
C ASN A 5 -17.62 -5.53 7.87
N ALA A 6 -18.29 -5.02 6.83
CA ALA A 6 -18.14 -5.50 5.45
C ALA A 6 -16.88 -5.01 4.71
N HIS A 7 -16.10 -4.06 5.26
CA HIS A 7 -15.10 -3.34 4.42
C HIS A 7 -13.72 -3.08 5.03
N ILE A 8 -13.46 -3.47 6.29
CA ILE A 8 -12.08 -3.47 6.81
C ILE A 8 -11.39 -4.78 6.45
N GLU A 9 -10.72 -4.78 5.30
CA GLU A 9 -9.95 -5.93 4.86
C GLU A 9 -8.61 -5.98 5.59
N LEU A 10 -8.22 -7.19 5.98
CA LEU A 10 -6.94 -7.47 6.58
C LEU A 10 -5.90 -7.68 5.47
N ILE A 11 -5.04 -6.68 5.24
CA ILE A 11 -3.96 -6.72 4.25
C ILE A 11 -3.05 -7.94 4.48
N GLN A 12 -2.79 -8.69 3.41
CA GLN A 12 -1.86 -9.83 3.39
C GLN A 12 -0.42 -9.37 3.12
N ASN A 13 0.56 -10.23 3.38
CA ASN A 13 1.98 -10.01 3.09
C ASN A 13 2.54 -11.06 2.12
N ASN A 14 1.77 -11.39 1.07
CA ASN A 14 2.11 -12.46 0.12
C ASN A 14 1.92 -12.06 -1.34
N SER A 15 2.26 -10.82 -1.70
CA SER A 15 2.10 -10.31 -3.07
C SER A 15 2.85 -11.17 -4.10
N ARG A 16 4.06 -11.63 -3.75
CA ARG A 16 4.90 -12.54 -4.56
C ARG A 16 4.27 -13.89 -4.86
N GLU A 17 3.39 -14.39 -3.99
CA GLU A 17 2.70 -15.68 -4.16
C GLU A 17 1.45 -15.56 -5.04
N ARG A 18 1.01 -14.33 -5.30
CA ARG A 18 -0.27 -14.02 -5.97
C ARG A 18 -0.07 -13.32 -7.30
N LEU A 19 1.11 -13.52 -7.90
CA LEU A 19 1.45 -12.99 -9.21
C LEU A 19 0.59 -13.66 -10.29
N SER A 20 0.15 -12.85 -11.26
CA SER A 20 -0.69 -13.27 -12.37
C SER A 20 0.13 -13.91 -13.48
N LEU A 21 -0.52 -14.61 -14.42
CA LEU A 21 0.16 -15.14 -15.61
C LEU A 21 0.82 -14.02 -16.44
N THR A 22 0.19 -12.84 -16.48
CA THR A 22 0.76 -11.66 -17.15
C THR A 22 2.08 -11.20 -16.50
N ASP A 23 2.19 -11.34 -15.18
CA ASP A 23 3.42 -11.04 -14.44
C ASP A 23 4.53 -12.04 -14.79
N ILE A 24 4.19 -13.32 -14.88
CA ILE A 24 5.11 -14.40 -15.27
C ILE A 24 5.63 -14.19 -16.70
N ASP A 25 4.74 -13.85 -17.64
CA ASP A 25 5.11 -13.56 -19.02
C ASP A 25 6.03 -12.34 -19.12
N PHE A 26 5.74 -11.28 -18.35
CA PHE A 26 6.62 -10.12 -18.27
C PHE A 26 8.02 -10.49 -17.75
N ILE A 27 8.10 -11.21 -16.63
CA ILE A 27 9.38 -11.66 -16.04
C ILE A 27 10.16 -12.52 -17.05
N SER A 28 9.48 -13.45 -17.73
CA SER A 28 10.07 -14.31 -18.77
C SER A 28 10.68 -13.50 -19.91
N ILE A 29 9.96 -12.48 -20.41
CA ILE A 29 10.46 -11.59 -21.48
C ILE A 29 11.69 -10.81 -21.03
N ILE A 30 11.74 -10.31 -19.79
CA ILE A 30 12.88 -9.54 -19.29
C ILE A 30 14.09 -10.43 -19.04
N LEU A 31 13.89 -11.57 -18.39
CA LEU A 31 14.99 -12.51 -18.14
C LEU A 31 15.55 -13.08 -19.43
N GLY A 32 14.72 -13.33 -20.46
CA GLY A 32 15.18 -13.77 -21.78
C GLY A 32 16.10 -12.79 -22.51
N ARG A 33 16.25 -11.54 -22.03
CA ARG A 33 17.23 -10.57 -22.55
C ARG A 33 18.63 -10.78 -21.97
N ILE A 34 18.78 -11.61 -20.93
CA ILE A 34 20.08 -11.93 -20.34
C ILE A 34 20.87 -12.78 -21.36
N PRO A 35 22.12 -12.42 -21.69
CA PRO A 35 22.93 -13.24 -22.59
C PRO A 35 23.04 -14.69 -22.09
N ASN A 36 22.78 -15.66 -22.98
CA ASN A 36 22.77 -17.10 -22.69
C ASN A 36 21.59 -17.64 -21.86
N SER A 37 20.55 -16.85 -21.59
CA SER A 37 19.32 -17.37 -20.99
C SER A 37 18.28 -17.70 -22.08
N GLN A 38 18.02 -18.99 -22.32
CA GLN A 38 16.81 -19.43 -23.04
C GLN A 38 15.82 -19.99 -22.02
N ILE A 39 15.13 -19.08 -21.33
CA ILE A 39 14.14 -19.49 -20.32
C ILE A 39 12.75 -19.29 -20.91
N SER A 40 11.96 -20.35 -20.93
CA SER A 40 10.55 -20.29 -21.35
C SER A 40 9.66 -19.83 -20.20
N SER A 41 8.48 -19.26 -20.50
CA SER A 41 7.51 -18.86 -19.47
C SER A 41 7.10 -20.03 -18.57
N ASN A 42 7.05 -21.25 -19.11
CA ASN A 42 6.76 -22.46 -18.32
C ASN A 42 7.87 -22.75 -17.30
N CYS A 43 9.14 -22.56 -17.68
CA CYS A 43 10.25 -22.74 -16.77
C CYS A 43 10.24 -21.68 -15.66
N ILE A 44 10.01 -20.40 -16.01
CA ILE A 44 9.82 -19.34 -15.00
C ILE A 44 8.68 -19.67 -14.05
N ASN A 45 7.53 -20.12 -14.56
CA ASN A 45 6.39 -20.46 -13.72
C ASN A 45 6.72 -21.55 -12.69
N GLU A 46 7.51 -22.56 -13.06
CA GLU A 46 7.98 -23.58 -12.12
C GLU A 46 9.00 -23.02 -11.11
N LEU A 47 9.97 -22.22 -11.58
CA LEU A 47 10.97 -21.58 -10.70
C LEU A 47 10.32 -20.63 -9.69
N MET A 48 9.26 -19.93 -10.06
CA MET A 48 8.52 -19.00 -9.19
C MET A 48 7.72 -19.71 -8.08
N LYS A 49 7.57 -21.04 -8.14
CA LYS A 49 6.97 -21.83 -7.05
C LYS A 49 7.95 -22.03 -5.89
N ASP A 50 9.25 -22.02 -6.16
CA ASP A 50 10.28 -22.10 -5.13
C ASP A 50 10.52 -20.71 -4.51
N PRO A 51 10.36 -20.54 -3.19
CA PRO A 51 10.49 -19.24 -2.55
C PRO A 51 11.87 -18.58 -2.74
N GLU A 52 12.96 -19.35 -2.63
CA GLU A 52 14.32 -18.81 -2.74
C GLU A 52 14.61 -18.34 -4.16
N THR A 53 14.24 -19.16 -5.15
CA THR A 53 14.41 -18.84 -6.57
C THR A 53 13.56 -17.64 -6.97
N ARG A 54 12.30 -17.59 -6.50
CA ARG A 54 11.43 -16.44 -6.70
C ARG A 54 12.06 -15.15 -6.19
N ASP A 55 12.69 -15.20 -5.03
CA ASP A 55 13.31 -14.04 -4.40
C ASP A 55 14.52 -13.53 -5.17
N ILE A 56 15.32 -14.46 -5.72
CA ILE A 56 16.45 -14.12 -6.61
C ILE A 56 15.94 -13.47 -7.91
N ILE A 57 14.92 -14.07 -8.54
CA ILE A 57 14.33 -13.57 -9.78
C ILE A 57 13.78 -12.16 -9.60
N LEU A 58 13.07 -11.89 -8.50
CA LEU A 58 12.45 -10.60 -8.25
C LEU A 58 13.43 -9.52 -7.79
N ASP A 59 14.60 -9.90 -7.29
CA ASP A 59 15.70 -8.97 -6.97
C ASP A 59 16.61 -8.68 -8.18
N GLU A 60 16.33 -9.25 -9.35
CA GLU A 60 17.12 -9.05 -10.57
C GLU A 60 17.14 -7.56 -10.98
N PRO A 61 18.32 -6.91 -11.09
CA PRO A 61 18.43 -5.49 -11.42
C PRO A 61 17.76 -5.11 -12.74
N LEU A 62 17.81 -5.99 -13.75
CA LEU A 62 17.15 -5.74 -15.04
C LEU A 62 15.63 -5.60 -14.90
N LEU A 63 15.00 -6.36 -14.00
CA LEU A 63 13.58 -6.27 -13.72
C LEU A 63 13.23 -4.91 -13.10
N THR A 64 14.01 -4.50 -12.10
CA THR A 64 13.84 -3.21 -11.42
C THR A 64 14.03 -2.06 -12.41
N ASN A 65 15.15 -2.03 -13.14
CA ASN A 65 15.45 -0.98 -14.11
C ASN A 65 14.38 -0.87 -15.20
N THR A 66 13.87 -2.00 -15.71
CA THR A 66 12.79 -1.99 -16.70
C THR A 66 11.52 -1.35 -16.14
N VAL A 67 11.14 -1.68 -14.90
CA VAL A 67 9.97 -1.07 -14.24
C VAL A 67 10.18 0.42 -14.02
N LEU A 68 11.39 0.81 -13.61
CA LEU A 68 11.74 2.21 -13.40
C LEU A 68 11.77 3.01 -14.72
N GLU A 69 12.19 2.43 -15.84
CA GLU A 69 12.24 3.17 -17.11
C GLU A 69 10.86 3.29 -17.78
N ASN A 70 9.91 2.41 -17.45
CA ASN A 70 8.63 2.27 -18.16
C ASN A 70 7.41 2.54 -17.26
N TYR A 71 7.56 3.45 -16.30
CA TYR A 71 6.52 3.85 -15.35
C TYR A 71 5.13 3.99 -15.97
N GLY A 72 4.14 3.29 -15.39
CA GLY A 72 2.73 3.33 -15.80
C GLY A 72 2.40 2.73 -17.17
N LYS A 73 3.39 2.42 -18.01
CA LYS A 73 3.21 1.89 -19.38
C LYS A 73 3.26 0.37 -19.46
N LEU A 74 3.64 -0.29 -18.37
CA LEU A 74 3.74 -1.74 -18.32
C LEU A 74 2.38 -2.42 -18.16
N ARG A 75 2.20 -3.52 -18.89
CA ARG A 75 1.08 -4.43 -18.73
C ARG A 75 1.44 -5.51 -17.71
N ILE A 76 1.56 -5.12 -16.45
CA ILE A 76 1.77 -6.02 -15.31
C ILE A 76 0.72 -5.74 -14.23
N SER A 77 0.57 -6.63 -13.27
CA SER A 77 -0.33 -6.42 -12.14
C SER A 77 0.21 -5.34 -11.20
N SER A 78 -0.71 -4.65 -10.51
CA SER A 78 -0.36 -3.67 -9.46
C SER A 78 0.48 -4.32 -8.35
N ARG A 79 0.27 -5.60 -8.06
CA ARG A 79 1.07 -6.34 -7.06
C ARG A 79 2.53 -6.41 -7.44
N LEU A 80 2.84 -6.90 -8.65
CA LEU A 80 4.22 -6.99 -9.12
C LEU A 80 4.86 -5.60 -9.18
N TYR A 81 4.12 -4.63 -9.75
CA TYR A 81 4.59 -3.26 -9.91
C TYR A 81 4.98 -2.63 -8.57
N TYR A 82 4.07 -2.64 -7.59
CA TYR A 82 4.36 -2.07 -6.29
C TYR A 82 5.39 -2.87 -5.49
N TYR A 83 5.44 -4.20 -5.65
CA TYR A 83 6.45 -5.02 -5.00
C TYR A 83 7.86 -4.57 -5.44
N ILE A 84 8.10 -4.49 -6.76
CA ILE A 84 9.42 -4.10 -7.31
C ILE A 84 9.81 -2.70 -6.85
N LEU A 85 8.88 -1.74 -6.94
CA LEU A 85 9.13 -0.36 -6.53
C LEU A 85 9.43 -0.23 -5.04
N MET A 86 8.62 -0.86 -4.19
CA MET A 86 8.85 -0.86 -2.75
C MET A 86 10.13 -1.60 -2.39
N ARG A 87 10.42 -2.74 -3.03
CA ARG A 87 11.64 -3.51 -2.80
C ARG A 87 12.88 -2.70 -3.10
N HIS A 88 12.89 -2.00 -4.25
CA HIS A 88 13.98 -1.12 -4.65
C HIS A 88 14.20 0.00 -3.62
N LEU A 89 13.17 0.79 -3.32
CA LEU A 89 13.30 1.91 -2.39
C LEU A 89 13.64 1.46 -0.97
N LEU A 90 13.05 0.36 -0.49
CA LEU A 90 13.39 -0.15 0.85
C LEU A 90 14.87 -0.53 0.95
N LYS A 91 15.47 -1.10 -0.10
CA LYS A 91 16.91 -1.38 -0.14
C LYS A 91 17.75 -0.10 -0.14
N ASP A 92 17.33 0.93 -0.88
CA ASP A 92 18.03 2.23 -0.91
C ASP A 92 18.02 2.92 0.47
N PHE A 93 16.99 2.70 1.27
CA PHE A 93 16.88 3.16 2.64
C PHE A 93 17.43 2.16 3.69
N GLU A 94 18.23 1.17 3.26
CA GLU A 94 18.87 0.14 4.11
C GLU A 94 17.87 -0.73 4.91
N LEU A 95 16.63 -0.85 4.44
CA LEU A 95 15.56 -1.66 5.04
C LEU A 95 15.28 -2.90 4.19
N ASP A 96 16.24 -3.83 4.15
CA ASP A 96 16.17 -5.05 3.35
C ASP A 96 15.20 -6.10 3.94
N SER A 97 13.89 -5.90 3.75
CA SER A 97 12.84 -6.88 4.09
C SER A 97 11.89 -7.11 2.92
N ARG A 98 11.81 -8.36 2.47
CA ARG A 98 10.91 -8.76 1.37
C ARG A 98 9.45 -8.84 1.83
N GLU A 99 9.22 -9.25 3.06
CA GLU A 99 7.89 -9.34 3.68
C GLU A 99 7.28 -7.95 3.85
N LEU A 100 8.12 -6.95 4.15
CA LEU A 100 7.70 -5.56 4.21
C LEU A 100 7.34 -5.02 2.81
N ALA A 101 8.15 -5.32 1.79
CA ALA A 101 7.84 -4.97 0.41
C ALA A 101 6.52 -5.63 -0.05
N ASP A 102 6.32 -6.91 0.26
CA ASP A 102 5.06 -7.63 0.02
C ASP A 102 3.86 -6.94 0.66
N TYR A 103 3.98 -6.59 1.95
CA TYR A 103 2.90 -5.98 2.69
C TYR A 103 2.54 -4.60 2.12
N CYS A 104 3.54 -3.79 1.79
CA CYS A 104 3.30 -2.49 1.18
C CYS A 104 2.66 -2.63 -0.21
N ALA A 105 3.08 -3.61 -1.02
CA ALA A 105 2.48 -3.87 -2.32
C ALA A 105 1.01 -4.30 -2.22
N GLU A 106 0.67 -5.20 -1.30
CA GLU A 106 -0.74 -5.59 -1.04
C GLU A 106 -1.56 -4.43 -0.47
N MET A 107 -0.98 -3.62 0.43
CA MET A 107 -1.65 -2.44 0.99
C MET A 107 -2.02 -1.45 -0.11
N LEU A 108 -1.06 -1.09 -0.98
CA LEU A 108 -1.28 -0.20 -2.10
C LEU A 108 -2.31 -0.78 -3.07
N THR A 109 -2.16 -2.05 -3.45
CA THR A 109 -3.11 -2.74 -4.34
C THR A 109 -4.53 -2.69 -3.78
N SER A 110 -4.71 -3.06 -2.51
CA SER A 110 -6.01 -3.07 -1.86
C SER A 110 -6.60 -1.66 -1.76
N PHE A 111 -5.79 -0.66 -1.42
CA PHE A 111 -6.28 0.69 -1.16
C PHE A 111 -6.63 1.45 -2.44
N PHE A 112 -5.84 1.30 -3.51
CA PHE A 112 -6.17 1.86 -4.82
C PHE A 112 -7.37 1.19 -5.49
N GLN A 113 -7.66 -0.07 -5.16
CA GLN A 113 -8.87 -0.76 -5.64
C GLN A 113 -10.11 -0.44 -4.80
N ASN A 114 -9.92 0.11 -3.59
CA ASN A 114 -11.00 0.42 -2.68
C ASN A 114 -11.46 1.86 -2.85
N LYS A 115 -12.49 2.06 -3.69
CA LYS A 115 -13.11 3.37 -3.96
C LYS A 115 -13.47 4.15 -2.69
N ARG A 116 -13.87 3.48 -1.60
CA ARG A 116 -14.23 4.18 -0.36
C ARG A 116 -13.01 4.81 0.32
N ILE A 117 -11.88 4.13 0.28
CA ILE A 117 -10.62 4.66 0.81
C ILE A 117 -10.21 5.87 -0.05
N LEU A 118 -10.24 5.76 -1.37
CA LEU A 118 -9.93 6.88 -2.25
C LEU A 118 -10.89 8.06 -2.05
N ASN A 119 -12.20 7.82 -1.99
CA ASN A 119 -13.19 8.86 -1.72
C ASN A 119 -12.97 9.52 -0.35
N SER A 120 -12.51 8.79 0.67
CA SER A 120 -12.19 9.38 1.97
C SER A 120 -11.01 10.37 1.93
N VAL A 121 -10.16 10.29 0.90
CA VAL A 121 -9.02 11.19 0.67
C VAL A 121 -9.39 12.31 -0.30
N ILE A 122 -10.24 12.02 -1.29
CA ILE A 122 -10.65 12.96 -2.34
C ILE A 122 -11.75 13.92 -1.84
N SER A 123 -12.76 13.40 -1.14
CA SER A 123 -13.99 14.12 -0.80
C SER A 123 -14.01 14.66 0.64
N LEU A 124 -13.09 14.23 1.50
CA LEU A 124 -13.01 14.60 2.91
C LEU A 124 -11.56 14.77 3.34
N HIS A 125 -11.32 15.59 4.36
CA HIS A 125 -10.00 15.63 4.99
C HIS A 125 -9.69 14.28 5.69
N PRO A 126 -8.53 13.64 5.43
CA PRO A 126 -8.23 12.28 5.94
C PRO A 126 -8.32 12.11 7.45
N ALA A 127 -8.09 13.17 8.22
CA ALA A 127 -8.24 13.13 9.68
C ALA A 127 -9.68 12.86 10.15
N VAL A 128 -10.70 13.28 9.38
CA VAL A 128 -12.12 13.03 9.69
C VAL A 128 -12.40 11.53 9.64
N PHE A 129 -11.90 10.84 8.60
CA PHE A 129 -12.03 9.40 8.48
C PHE A 129 -11.36 8.66 9.64
N LEU A 130 -10.18 9.11 10.09
CA LEU A 130 -9.53 8.55 11.28
C LEU A 130 -10.33 8.79 12.57
N GLN A 131 -10.99 9.94 12.73
CA GLN A 131 -11.85 10.22 13.89
C GLN A 131 -13.03 9.25 13.95
N ASP A 132 -13.67 8.97 12.81
CA ASP A 132 -14.76 7.99 12.73
C ASP A 132 -14.30 6.59 13.16
N LEU A 133 -13.10 6.18 12.76
CA LEU A 133 -12.52 4.90 13.17
C LEU A 133 -12.19 4.87 14.66
N ILE A 134 -11.69 5.98 15.23
CA ILE A 134 -11.44 6.11 16.68
C ILE A 134 -12.74 5.95 17.47
N TYR A 135 -13.83 6.60 17.03
CA TYR A 135 -15.12 6.46 17.69
C TYR A 135 -15.62 5.01 17.66
N LYS A 136 -15.51 4.34 16.51
CA LYS A 136 -15.91 2.93 16.36
C LYS A 136 -15.05 1.98 17.19
N LEU A 137 -13.77 2.28 17.34
CA LEU A 137 -12.84 1.48 18.15
C LEU A 137 -13.26 1.39 19.62
N HIS A 138 -13.92 2.43 20.16
CA HIS A 138 -14.32 2.49 21.57
C HIS A 138 -15.36 1.41 21.93
N ASN A 139 -16.26 1.08 21.01
CA ASN A 139 -17.41 0.21 21.26
C ASN A 139 -17.28 -1.19 20.62
N ALA A 140 -16.13 -1.50 20.00
CA ALA A 140 -15.91 -2.72 19.25
C ALA A 140 -15.56 -3.93 20.14
N ASP A 141 -15.88 -5.14 19.68
CA ASP A 141 -15.31 -6.38 20.24
C ASP A 141 -13.79 -6.48 19.96
N GLU A 142 -13.11 -7.43 20.59
CA GLU A 142 -11.64 -7.56 20.48
C GLU A 142 -11.13 -7.82 19.05
N PHE A 143 -11.84 -8.63 18.26
CA PHE A 143 -11.40 -8.89 16.89
C PHE A 143 -11.64 -7.69 15.98
N THR A 144 -12.78 -7.01 16.17
CA THR A 144 -13.11 -5.77 15.47
C THR A 144 -12.13 -4.65 15.87
N LYS A 145 -11.72 -4.55 17.14
CA LYS A 145 -10.64 -3.64 17.56
C LYS A 145 -9.34 -3.93 16.82
N TYR A 146 -8.93 -5.20 16.72
CA TYR A 146 -7.75 -5.58 15.96
C TYR A 146 -7.82 -5.14 14.49
N ARG A 147 -8.95 -5.40 13.82
CA ARG A 147 -9.19 -4.99 12.43
C ARG A 147 -9.13 -3.46 12.27
N ILE A 148 -9.84 -2.72 13.12
CA ILE A 148 -9.85 -1.25 13.09
C ILE A 148 -8.43 -0.70 13.29
N ARG A 149 -7.66 -1.25 14.23
CA ARG A 149 -6.27 -0.81 14.45
C ARG A 149 -5.38 -1.07 13.24
N CYS A 150 -5.45 -2.26 12.63
CA CYS A 150 -4.71 -2.54 11.39
C CYS A 150 -5.06 -1.51 10.31
N HIS A 151 -6.34 -1.24 10.13
CA HIS A 151 -6.80 -0.32 9.10
C HIS A 151 -6.38 1.12 9.36
N MET A 152 -6.51 1.62 10.60
CA MET A 152 -6.02 2.95 10.97
C MET A 152 -4.52 3.09 10.73
N ALA A 153 -3.74 2.05 11.02
CA ALA A 153 -2.30 2.06 10.82
C ALA A 153 -1.94 2.15 9.33
N ASN A 154 -2.58 1.31 8.51
CA ASN A 154 -2.38 1.29 7.06
C ASN A 154 -2.87 2.58 6.40
N TYR A 155 -4.04 3.08 6.81
CA TYR A 155 -4.59 4.34 6.30
C TYR A 155 -3.70 5.53 6.61
N ALA A 156 -3.19 5.61 7.84
CA ALA A 156 -2.26 6.66 8.20
C ALA A 156 -0.99 6.60 7.34
N LEU A 157 -0.44 5.41 7.08
CA LEU A 157 0.74 5.22 6.23
C LEU A 157 0.45 5.58 4.77
N PHE A 158 -0.67 5.09 4.25
CA PHE A 158 -1.10 5.32 2.88
C PHE A 158 -1.34 6.80 2.60
N VAL A 159 -2.13 7.50 3.43
CA VAL A 159 -2.41 8.92 3.18
C VAL A 159 -1.15 9.77 3.35
N SER A 160 -0.38 9.56 4.42
CA SER A 160 0.82 10.37 4.66
C SER A 160 2.00 10.04 3.72
N GLY A 161 1.97 8.88 3.07
CA GLY A 161 2.96 8.42 2.09
C GLY A 161 2.56 8.73 0.65
N VAL A 162 1.31 8.52 0.28
CA VAL A 162 0.84 8.63 -1.11
C VAL A 162 0.24 10.01 -1.39
N PHE A 163 -0.40 10.63 -0.39
CA PHE A 163 -1.12 11.91 -0.53
C PHE A 163 -0.67 12.95 0.52
N PRO A 164 0.64 13.19 0.68
CA PRO A 164 1.11 14.16 1.66
C PRO A 164 0.48 15.55 1.45
N GLU A 165 0.22 15.95 0.21
CA GLU A 165 -0.42 17.20 -0.15
C GLU A 165 -1.84 17.34 0.41
N LYS A 166 -2.61 16.24 0.47
CA LYS A 166 -3.98 16.24 1.05
C LYS A 166 -3.99 16.46 2.56
N ILE A 167 -2.84 16.30 3.23
CA ILE A 167 -2.67 16.65 4.65
C ILE A 167 -2.32 18.14 4.81
N TYR A 168 -1.61 18.73 3.84
CA TYR A 168 -1.16 20.11 3.90
C TYR A 168 -2.15 21.13 3.32
N PHE A 169 -3.00 20.73 2.38
CA PHE A 169 -3.97 21.62 1.74
C PHE A 169 -5.14 21.96 2.68
N ASN A 170 -5.06 23.17 3.26
CA ASN A 170 -6.14 23.86 3.96
C ASN A 170 -7.09 24.51 2.95
N ASP A 171 -7.92 23.74 2.24
CA ASP A 171 -8.95 24.38 1.43
C ASP A 171 -9.98 25.05 2.36
N LYS A 172 -10.44 26.27 2.03
CA LYS A 172 -11.25 27.09 2.96
C LYS A 172 -12.56 26.43 3.40
N ALA A 173 -13.02 25.40 2.69
CA ALA A 173 -14.16 24.58 3.06
C ALA A 173 -13.88 23.63 4.26
N ASP A 174 -12.64 23.14 4.42
CA ASP A 174 -12.25 22.23 5.51
C ASP A 174 -12.09 22.91 6.87
N LEU A 175 -11.90 24.25 6.88
CA LEU A 175 -11.86 25.04 8.12
C LEU A 175 -13.19 25.02 8.89
N ASN A 176 -14.31 24.77 8.21
CA ASN A 176 -15.62 24.63 8.87
C ASN A 176 -15.74 23.29 9.61
N VAL A 177 -15.08 22.23 9.12
CA VAL A 177 -15.06 20.89 9.74
C VAL A 177 -14.23 20.91 11.02
N PHE A 178 -13.09 21.59 11.00
CA PHE A 178 -12.26 21.82 12.17
C PHE A 178 -12.60 23.18 12.78
N SER A 179 -13.83 23.34 13.29
CA SER A 179 -14.48 24.62 13.63
C SER A 179 -13.72 25.61 14.56
N SER A 180 -12.48 25.33 14.98
CA SER A 180 -11.51 26.26 15.59
C SER A 180 -10.07 25.70 15.66
N ALA A 181 -9.73 24.61 14.95
CA ALA A 181 -8.46 23.89 15.14
C ALA A 181 -7.58 23.89 13.88
N ILE A 182 -6.27 24.06 14.08
CA ILE A 182 -5.26 23.84 13.04
C ILE A 182 -5.37 22.38 12.59
N PRO A 183 -5.57 22.10 11.28
CA PRO A 183 -5.66 20.72 10.80
C PRO A 183 -4.42 19.89 11.20
N PRO A 184 -4.60 18.59 11.49
CA PRO A 184 -3.48 17.76 11.94
C PRO A 184 -2.39 17.67 10.86
N ARG A 185 -1.14 17.95 11.25
CA ARG A 185 0.04 17.83 10.38
C ARG A 185 0.46 16.38 10.18
N ILE A 186 1.45 16.14 9.32
CA ILE A 186 1.95 14.80 9.00
C ILE A 186 2.37 13.99 10.24
N GLU A 187 2.86 14.64 11.28
CA GLU A 187 3.26 14.03 12.55
C GLU A 187 2.08 13.36 13.28
N TYR A 188 0.86 13.89 13.12
CA TYR A 188 -0.35 13.26 13.65
C TYR A 188 -0.58 11.89 13.01
N PHE A 189 -0.48 11.80 11.69
CA PHE A 189 -0.64 10.55 10.96
C PHE A 189 0.48 9.56 11.28
N GLU A 190 1.73 10.02 11.36
CA GLU A 190 2.85 9.18 11.82
C GLU A 190 2.59 8.61 13.23
N ALA A 191 2.15 9.44 14.17
CA ALA A 191 1.84 9.01 15.53
C ALA A 191 0.69 8.00 15.58
N ILE A 192 -0.41 8.23 14.85
CA ILE A 192 -1.54 7.30 14.75
C ILE A 192 -1.10 5.96 14.15
N GLY A 193 -0.31 6.01 13.08
CA GLY A 193 0.20 4.83 12.40
C GLY A 193 1.09 3.97 13.30
N ILE A 194 2.13 4.58 13.87
CA ILE A 194 3.08 3.94 14.79
C ILE A 194 2.35 3.33 15.98
N LEU A 195 1.45 4.10 16.62
CA LEU A 195 0.71 3.65 17.79
C LEU A 195 -0.11 2.41 17.48
N ASN A 196 -0.82 2.40 16.35
CA ASN A 196 -1.72 1.29 16.03
C ASN A 196 -0.97 0.04 15.57
N PHE A 197 0.11 0.15 14.78
CA PHE A 197 0.99 -1.00 14.51
C PHE A 197 1.58 -1.60 15.79
N ARG A 198 2.00 -0.78 16.75
CA ARG A 198 2.51 -1.29 18.04
C ARG A 198 1.42 -1.95 18.89
N LYS A 199 0.20 -1.40 18.89
CA LYS A 199 -0.93 -1.97 19.64
C LYS A 199 -1.41 -3.29 19.05
N THR A 200 -1.35 -3.48 17.73
CA THR A 200 -1.76 -4.75 17.11
C THR A 200 -0.85 -5.92 17.51
N LEU A 201 0.43 -5.68 17.84
CA LEU A 201 1.37 -6.74 18.27
C LEU A 201 0.91 -7.52 19.53
N LYS A 202 -0.01 -6.97 20.33
CA LYS A 202 -0.58 -7.63 21.51
C LYS A 202 -1.67 -8.65 21.17
N PHE A 203 -2.23 -8.60 19.97
CA PHE A 203 -3.31 -9.49 19.53
C PHE A 203 -2.75 -10.79 18.96
N LYS A 204 -3.35 -11.92 19.33
CA LYS A 204 -2.96 -13.25 18.83
C LYS A 204 -2.99 -13.35 17.31
N TRP A 205 -3.98 -12.71 16.69
CA TRP A 205 -4.20 -12.70 15.24
C TRP A 205 -3.02 -12.10 14.47
N THR A 206 -2.22 -11.24 15.08
CA THR A 206 -1.03 -10.68 14.41
C THR A 206 0.01 -11.76 14.13
N LYS A 207 0.17 -12.73 15.04
CA LYS A 207 1.04 -13.89 14.84
C LYS A 207 0.40 -14.93 13.94
N GLU A 208 -0.88 -15.24 14.18
CA GLU A 208 -1.63 -16.25 13.40
C GLU A 208 -1.68 -15.91 11.91
N HIS A 209 -1.73 -14.63 11.55
CA HIS A 209 -1.70 -14.18 10.15
C HIS A 209 -0.29 -13.92 9.60
N GLY A 210 0.80 -14.24 10.34
CA GLY A 210 2.17 -14.05 9.86
C GLY A 210 2.63 -12.59 9.74
N ARG A 211 2.04 -11.65 10.50
CA ARG A 211 2.27 -10.19 10.35
C ARG A 211 3.08 -9.57 11.48
N TYR A 212 3.49 -10.36 12.47
CA TYR A 212 4.16 -9.85 13.67
C TYR A 212 5.42 -9.07 13.34
N ASP A 213 6.31 -9.62 12.52
CA ASP A 213 7.58 -8.98 12.19
C ASP A 213 7.40 -7.76 11.29
N VAL A 214 6.49 -7.83 10.30
CA VAL A 214 6.14 -6.69 9.46
C VAL A 214 5.55 -5.54 10.29
N TYR A 215 4.61 -5.81 11.19
CA TYR A 215 4.02 -4.77 12.04
C TYR A 215 5.02 -4.20 13.04
N LYS A 216 5.97 -5.02 13.51
CA LYS A 216 7.06 -4.58 14.36
C LYS A 216 8.01 -3.64 13.60
N LEU A 217 8.36 -3.98 12.36
CA LEU A 217 9.16 -3.14 11.48
C LEU A 217 8.43 -1.84 11.17
N LEU A 218 7.16 -1.88 10.77
CA LEU A 218 6.35 -0.69 10.50
C LEU A 218 6.19 0.19 11.75
N GLY A 219 6.03 -0.38 12.93
CA GLY A 219 5.99 0.38 14.18
C GLY A 219 7.33 1.02 14.58
N ARG A 220 8.46 0.62 13.98
CA ARG A 220 9.80 1.16 14.22
C ARG A 220 10.26 2.10 13.11
N HIS A 221 9.98 1.76 11.87
CA HIS A 221 10.49 2.41 10.66
C HIS A 221 9.38 3.09 9.85
N PHE A 222 8.23 3.39 10.47
CA PHE A 222 7.06 4.02 9.82
C PHE A 222 7.44 5.19 8.92
N ARG A 223 8.23 6.12 9.45
CA ARG A 223 8.66 7.32 8.71
C ARG A 223 9.49 6.98 7.48
N ILE A 224 10.39 5.99 7.57
CA ILE A 224 11.20 5.55 6.42
C ILE A 224 10.28 4.99 5.33
N VAL A 225 9.40 4.07 5.69
CA VAL A 225 8.45 3.47 4.73
C VAL A 225 7.53 4.53 4.12
N ARG A 226 7.06 5.50 4.93
CA ARG A 226 6.28 6.64 4.46
C ARG A 226 7.05 7.49 3.43
N LEU A 227 8.34 7.75 3.67
CA LEU A 227 9.18 8.50 2.74
C LEU A 227 9.40 7.73 1.44
N CYS A 228 9.58 6.40 1.48
CA CYS A 228 9.58 5.57 0.26
C CYS A 228 8.29 5.77 -0.55
N LEU A 229 7.14 5.76 0.11
CA LEU A 229 5.85 6.01 -0.55
C LEU A 229 5.75 7.44 -1.13
N ASN A 230 6.32 8.45 -0.46
CA ASN A 230 6.37 9.82 -0.99
C ASN A 230 7.18 9.88 -2.28
N VAL A 231 8.35 9.23 -2.32
CA VAL A 231 9.18 9.18 -3.53
C VAL A 231 8.39 8.59 -4.70
N LEU A 232 7.62 7.53 -4.48
CA LEU A 232 6.74 6.96 -5.51
C LEU A 232 5.67 7.96 -5.96
N SER A 233 5.06 8.68 -5.02
CA SER A 233 4.06 9.69 -5.34
C SER A 233 4.64 10.86 -6.16
N GLU A 234 5.80 11.39 -5.76
CA GLU A 234 6.48 12.52 -6.40
C GLU A 234 6.90 12.23 -7.85
N HIS A 235 7.20 10.98 -8.17
CA HIS A 235 7.50 10.56 -9.54
C HIS A 235 6.26 10.18 -10.36
N ASN A 236 5.04 10.48 -9.87
CA ASN A 236 3.77 10.15 -10.52
C ASN A 236 3.59 8.63 -10.77
N MET A 237 4.15 7.78 -9.90
CA MET A 237 4.08 6.32 -10.07
C MET A 237 2.68 5.74 -9.96
N PHE A 238 1.75 6.50 -9.38
CA PHE A 238 0.37 6.13 -9.15
C PHE A 238 -0.62 6.78 -10.14
N GLN A 239 -0.10 7.48 -11.16
CA GLN A 239 -0.94 8.25 -12.11
C GLN A 239 -1.99 7.38 -12.80
N ARG A 240 -1.63 6.13 -13.17
CA ARG A 240 -2.53 5.20 -13.85
C ARG A 240 -3.76 4.89 -13.01
N GLU A 241 -3.57 4.72 -11.71
CA GLU A 241 -4.62 4.44 -10.74
C GLU A 241 -5.50 5.66 -10.52
N PHE A 242 -4.94 6.87 -10.57
CA PHE A 242 -5.72 8.10 -10.50
C PHE A 242 -6.56 8.33 -11.74
N ASP A 243 -6.00 8.22 -12.94
CA ASP A 243 -6.74 8.44 -14.18
C ASP A 243 -7.87 7.42 -14.35
N SER A 244 -7.63 6.15 -13.97
CA SER A 244 -8.64 5.11 -14.06
C SER A 244 -9.80 5.35 -13.10
N ASN A 245 -9.51 5.78 -11.86
CA ASN A 245 -10.52 6.00 -10.83
C ASN A 245 -11.23 7.36 -10.96
N ALA A 246 -10.54 8.41 -11.42
CA ALA A 246 -11.11 9.75 -11.62
C ALA A 246 -12.12 9.77 -12.76
N ASN A 247 -11.83 9.07 -13.87
CA ASN A 247 -12.78 8.91 -14.98
C ASN A 247 -14.05 8.19 -14.53
N GLU A 248 -13.94 7.22 -13.62
CA GLU A 248 -15.11 6.50 -13.10
C GLU A 248 -15.92 7.33 -12.09
N PHE A 249 -15.26 8.16 -11.28
CA PHE A 249 -15.90 9.07 -10.33
C PHE A 249 -16.77 10.13 -11.04
N LEU A 250 -16.24 10.75 -12.10
CA LEU A 250 -16.97 11.73 -12.93
C LEU A 250 -18.22 11.12 -13.58
N LEU A 251 -18.15 9.85 -14.01
CA LEU A 251 -19.29 9.13 -14.58
C LEU A 251 -20.38 8.83 -13.55
N THR A 252 -20.00 8.57 -12.29
CA THR A 252 -20.97 8.33 -11.20
C THR A 252 -21.67 9.59 -10.70
N GLU A 253 -21.03 10.77 -10.78
CA GLU A 253 -21.67 12.04 -10.41
C GLU A 253 -22.63 12.55 -11.49
N THR A 254 -22.46 12.18 -12.76
CA THR A 254 -23.41 12.52 -13.84
C THR A 254 -24.70 11.69 -13.87
N LEU A 255 -24.84 10.70 -12.99
CA LEU A 255 -25.99 9.79 -12.92
C LEU A 255 -26.88 9.97 -11.67
N ILE A 256 -26.72 11.08 -10.95
CA ILE A 256 -27.60 11.51 -9.85
C ILE A 256 -28.20 12.88 -10.19
#